data_AF-A0A1Y3ERC5-F1
#
_entry.id   AF-A0A1Y3ERC5-F1
#
_cell.length_a   1.000
_cell.length_b   1.000
_cell.length_c   1.000
_cell.angle_alpha   90.00
_cell.angle_beta   90.00
_cell.angle_gamma   90.00
#
_symmetry.space_group_name_H-M   'P 1'
#
loop_
_entity.id
_entity.type
_entity.pdbx_description
1 polymer ?
#
loop_
_entity_poly.entity_id
_entity_poly.type
_entity_poly.pdbx_seq_one_letter_code
_entity_poly.pdbx_strand_id
1 'polypeptide(L)'
;LYYCRDEIVQAVPAAKSDSVQCNICKKYFSSNSLRRKHEKEEHPWNLECKVCSLYFQTQANLDFHMRTHEKKQDRINVSTT
;
A
#
# COMPACT_ATOMS: atom_id res chain seq x y z
N LEU A 1 -17.02 26.19 12.01
CA LEU A 1 -17.51 25.17 12.95
C LEU A 1 -17.07 23.79 12.48
N TYR A 2 -15.81 23.42 12.74
CA TYR A 2 -15.42 22.01 12.80
C TYR A 2 -14.56 21.93 14.06
N TYR A 3 -15.18 21.47 15.14
CA TYR A 3 -14.61 21.53 16.48
C TYR A 3 -13.42 20.57 16.56
N CYS A 4 -12.22 21.15 16.74
CA CYS A 4 -11.15 20.48 17.46
C CYS A 4 -11.58 20.40 18.94
N ARG A 5 -11.54 19.21 19.53
CA ARG A 5 -11.51 19.08 20.99
C ARG A 5 -10.53 17.99 21.38
N ASP A 6 -9.52 18.45 22.11
CA ASP A 6 -8.39 17.78 22.67
C ASP A 6 -8.70 16.58 23.60
N GLU A 7 -7.65 15.79 23.78
CA GLU A 7 -7.31 14.92 24.92
C GLU A 7 -7.90 13.50 25.05
N ILE A 8 -7.01 12.55 24.70
CA ILE A 8 -6.67 11.30 25.40
C ILE A 8 -7.78 10.71 26.30
N VAL A 9 -8.64 9.90 25.69
CA VAL A 9 -9.18 8.72 26.36
C VAL A 9 -9.08 7.58 25.35
N GLN A 10 -8.41 6.50 25.75
CA GLN A 10 -8.46 5.20 25.10
C GLN A 10 -9.93 4.74 25.06
N ALA A 11 -10.66 5.16 24.04
CA ALA A 11 -12.02 4.73 23.79
C ALA A 11 -11.98 3.84 22.55
N VAL A 12 -11.81 2.54 22.78
CA VAL A 12 -12.09 1.50 21.79
C VAL A 12 -13.58 1.64 21.43
N PRO A 13 -13.96 2.12 20.23
CA PRO A 13 -15.36 2.29 19.90
C PRO A 13 -15.93 0.95 19.45
N ALA A 14 -17.01 0.58 20.11
CA ALA A 14 -17.85 -0.59 19.89
C ALA A 14 -17.89 -1.12 18.45
N ALA A 15 -17.68 -2.43 18.37
CA ALA A 15 -17.76 -3.29 17.19
C ALA A 15 -18.88 -2.92 16.20
N LYS A 16 -18.47 -2.36 15.05
CA LYS A 16 -19.13 -2.60 13.76
C LYS A 16 -18.08 -3.22 12.84
N SER A 17 -18.26 -4.50 12.56
CA SER A 17 -17.28 -5.49 12.10
C SER A 17 -16.74 -5.33 10.66
N ASP A 18 -16.77 -4.13 10.08
CA ASP A 18 -16.34 -3.87 8.69
C ASP A 18 -15.47 -2.61 8.56
N SER A 19 -14.61 -2.33 9.55
CA SER A 19 -13.59 -1.29 9.41
C SER A 19 -12.43 -1.81 8.57
N VAL A 20 -12.02 -1.03 7.56
CA VAL A 20 -10.94 -1.38 6.64
C VAL A 20 -9.70 -0.54 6.95
N GLN A 21 -8.60 -1.21 7.29
CA GLN A 21 -7.35 -0.56 7.70
C GLN A 21 -6.46 -0.19 6.51
N CYS A 22 -5.85 1.00 6.54
CA CYS A 22 -4.79 1.41 5.60
C CYS A 22 -3.53 0.59 5.84
N ASN A 23 -2.97 0.02 4.78
CA ASN A 23 -1.79 -0.84 4.92
C ASN A 23 -0.51 -0.05 5.21
N ILE A 24 -0.51 1.25 4.94
CA ILE A 24 0.66 2.15 5.01
C ILE A 24 0.70 2.87 6.36
N CYS A 25 -0.30 3.68 6.69
CA CYS A 25 -0.34 4.47 7.94
C CYS A 25 -1.20 3.85 9.05
N LYS A 26 -1.80 2.67 8.83
CA LYS A 26 -2.60 1.93 9.82
C LYS A 26 -3.88 2.62 10.32
N LYS A 27 -4.31 3.72 9.68
CA LYS A 27 -5.58 4.39 9.93
C LYS A 27 -6.77 3.52 9.50
N TYR A 28 -7.86 3.56 10.26
CA TYR A 28 -9.09 2.81 9.98
C TYR A 28 -10.10 3.66 9.22
N PHE A 29 -10.80 3.03 8.27
CA PHE A 29 -11.85 3.64 7.47
C PHE A 29 -13.12 2.80 7.53
N SER A 30 -14.27 3.44 7.35
CA SER A 30 -15.58 2.77 7.35
C SER A 30 -15.89 2.00 6.06
N SER A 31 -15.02 2.07 5.04
CA SER A 31 -15.17 1.30 3.80
C SER A 31 -13.86 1.17 3.02
N ASN A 32 -13.80 0.15 2.15
CA ASN A 32 -12.68 -0.07 1.22
C ASN A 32 -12.49 1.09 0.24
N SER A 33 -13.58 1.72 -0.22
CA SER A 33 -13.53 2.86 -1.15
C SER A 33 -12.86 4.08 -0.50
N LEU A 34 -13.18 4.36 0.78
CA LEU A 34 -12.54 5.44 1.52
C LEU A 34 -11.06 5.16 1.81
N ARG A 35 -10.71 3.90 2.18
CA ARG A 35 -9.29 3.51 2.31
C ARG A 35 -8.54 3.76 1.00
N ARG A 36 -9.08 3.29 -0.14
CA ARG A 36 -8.44 3.48 -1.46
C ARG A 36 -8.28 4.94 -1.84
N LYS A 37 -9.28 5.78 -1.57
CA LYS A 37 -9.19 7.23 -1.81
C LYS A 37 -8.07 7.84 -0.96
N HIS A 38 -8.04 7.52 0.33
CA HIS A 38 -6.98 7.95 1.23
C HIS A 38 -5.59 7.51 0.76
N GLU A 39 -5.41 6.25 0.36
CA GLU A 39 -4.14 5.75 -0.18
C GLU A 39 -3.70 6.55 -1.41
N LYS A 40 -4.64 6.93 -2.29
CA LYS A 40 -4.33 7.72 -3.49
C LYS A 40 -3.93 9.17 -3.19
N GLU A 41 -4.58 9.80 -2.21
CA GLU A 41 -4.35 11.22 -1.88
C GLU A 41 -3.13 11.41 -0.95
N GLU A 42 -3.00 10.56 0.07
CA GLU A 42 -1.99 10.71 1.12
C GLU A 42 -0.76 9.82 0.90
N HIS A 43 -0.89 8.74 0.12
CA HIS A 43 0.19 7.82 -0.18
C HIS A 43 0.39 7.56 -1.69
N PRO A 44 0.51 8.60 -2.51
CA PRO A 44 0.65 8.47 -3.96
C PRO A 44 1.91 7.74 -4.44
N TRP A 45 2.85 7.36 -3.56
CA TRP A 45 4.04 6.55 -3.90
C TRP A 45 4.24 5.45 -2.85
N ASN A 46 3.30 4.51 -2.78
CA ASN A 46 3.28 3.49 -1.74
C ASN A 46 3.76 2.10 -2.18
N LEU A 47 4.16 1.93 -3.45
CA LEU A 47 4.58 0.64 -3.98
C LEU A 47 6.10 0.61 -4.11
N GLU A 48 6.75 -0.09 -3.19
CA GLU A 48 8.21 -0.20 -3.15
C GLU A 48 8.72 -1.35 -4.02
N CYS A 49 9.74 -1.07 -4.85
CA CYS A 49 10.53 -2.10 -5.49
C CYS A 49 11.42 -2.80 -4.46
N LYS A 50 11.24 -4.11 -4.29
CA LYS A 50 12.04 -4.90 -3.33
C LYS A 50 13.52 -5.08 -3.71
N VAL A 51 13.92 -4.66 -4.92
CA VAL A 51 15.30 -4.82 -5.42
C VAL A 51 16.12 -3.55 -5.24
N CYS A 52 15.51 -2.38 -5.48
CA CYS A 52 16.22 -1.09 -5.43
C CYS A 52 15.53 -0.03 -4.55
N SER A 53 14.47 -0.40 -3.83
CA SER A 53 13.69 0.46 -2.93
C SER A 53 13.16 1.75 -3.57
N LEU A 54 12.96 1.75 -4.89
CA LEU A 54 12.25 2.83 -5.59
C LEU A 54 10.74 2.70 -5.37
N TYR A 55 10.08 3.85 -5.19
CA TYR A 55 8.64 3.92 -4.97
C TYR A 55 7.88 4.30 -6.23
N PHE A 56 6.75 3.64 -6.45
CA PHE A 56 5.89 3.83 -7.61
C PHE A 56 4.45 4.16 -7.16
N GLN A 57 3.76 4.92 -8.02
CA GLN A 57 2.37 5.34 -7.78
C GLN A 57 1.33 4.29 -8.16
N THR A 58 1.67 3.40 -9.10
CA THR A 58 0.74 2.39 -9.62
C THR A 58 1.42 1.04 -9.73
N GLN A 59 0.62 -0.02 -9.59
CA GLN A 59 1.12 -1.40 -9.73
C GLN A 59 1.68 -1.64 -11.13
N ALA A 60 1.01 -1.13 -12.17
CA ALA A 60 1.48 -1.24 -13.55
C ALA A 60 2.87 -0.62 -13.77
N ASN A 61 3.17 0.51 -13.12
CA ASN A 61 4.49 1.15 -13.22
C ASN A 61 5.57 0.35 -12.47
N LEU A 62 5.22 -0.20 -11.30
CA LEU A 62 6.11 -1.11 -10.57
C LEU A 62 6.39 -2.37 -11.41
N ASP A 63 5.36 -2.99 -11.97
CA ASP A 63 5.50 -4.22 -12.79
C ASP A 63 6.38 -3.95 -14.02
N PHE A 64 6.19 -2.82 -14.71
CA PHE A 64 7.05 -2.42 -15.82
C PHE A 64 8.50 -2.19 -15.35
N HIS A 65 8.69 -1.54 -14.20
CA HIS A 65 10.00 -1.34 -13.62
C HIS A 65 10.69 -2.67 -13.26
N MET A 66 9.95 -3.66 -12.74
CA MET A 66 10.50 -4.97 -12.39
C MET A 66 11.14 -5.68 -13.59
N ARG A 67 10.62 -5.46 -14.81
CA ARG A 67 11.23 -5.97 -16.05
C ARG A 67 12.63 -5.46 -16.30
N THR A 68 13.01 -4.31 -15.74
CA THR A 68 14.38 -3.79 -15.83
C THR A 68 15.37 -4.60 -15.00
N HIS A 69 14.90 -5.23 -13.92
CA HIS A 69 15.69 -6.19 -13.13
C HIS A 69 15.75 -7.57 -13.78
N GLU A 70 14.72 -7.96 -14.53
CA GLU A 70 14.65 -9.25 -15.25
C GLU A 70 15.60 -9.34 -16.46
N LYS A 71 16.11 -8.21 -16.99
CA LYS A 71 17.08 -8.16 -18.10
C LYS A 71 18.45 -8.83 -17.80
N LYS A 72 18.56 -9.54 -16.67
CA LYS A 72 19.72 -10.37 -16.27
C LYS A 72 19.36 -11.83 -15.94
N GLN A 73 18.25 -12.37 -16.44
CA GLN A 73 17.98 -13.82 -16.38
C GLN A 73 17.83 -14.46 -17.76
N ASP A 74 18.88 -14.31 -18.58
CA ASP A 74 19.18 -15.28 -19.66
C ASP A 74 20.32 -16.19 -19.18
N ARG A 75 19.97 -17.15 -18.33
CA ARG A 75 20.74 -18.39 -18.14
C ARG A 75 19.76 -19.55 -17.99
N ILE A 76 19.41 -20.11 -19.14
CA ILE A 76 19.14 -21.52 -19.44
C ILE A 76 19.01 -22.42 -18.20
N ASN A 77 17.78 -22.82 -17.89
CA ASN A 77 17.50 -24.13 -17.31
C ASN A 77 17.15 -25.06 -18.49
N VAL A 78 18.18 -25.68 -19.07
CA VAL A 78 18.07 -26.97 -19.74
C VAL A 78 18.92 -27.92 -18.91
N SER A 79 18.24 -28.78 -18.18
CA SER A 79 18.71 -30.06 -17.63
C SER A 79 17.40 -30.82 -17.38
N THR A 80 16.83 -31.57 -18.32
CA THR A 80 17.33 -32.85 -18.85
C THR A 80 17.99 -33.69 -17.76
N THR A 81 17.17 -34.38 -16.96
CA THR A 81 17.26 -35.82 -16.71
C THR A 81 15.88 -36.31 -16.33
#